data_AF-A0A942KNT6-F1
#
_entry.id   AF-A0A942KNT6-F1
#
_cell.length_a   1.000
_cell.length_b   1.000
_cell.length_c   1.000
_cell.angle_alpha   90.00
_cell.angle_beta   90.00
_cell.angle_gamma   90.00
#
_symmetry.space_group_name_H-M   'P 1'
#
loop_
_entity.id
_entity.type
_entity.pdbx_description
1 polymer ?
#
loop_
_entity_poly.entity_id
_entity_poly.type
_entity_poly.pdbx_seq_one_letter_code
_entity_poly.pdbx_strand_id
1 'polypeptide(L)'
;MTGTAIVLFDDVPGGAGHVRRITNPSTLIAVLWAALRRMETCQCGGSEGNTSCYECLRNYRNQFCHKELKRGPAIEFLRKVLDAI
;
A
#
# COMPACT_ATOMS: atom_id res chain seq x y z
N MET A 1 -9.30 5.03 22.91
CA MET A 1 -8.81 3.98 22.00
C MET A 1 -9.18 4.39 20.57
N THR A 2 -8.28 5.05 19.85
CA THR A 2 -8.46 5.30 18.41
C THR A 2 -7.51 4.35 17.67
N GLY A 3 -7.99 3.15 17.37
CA GLY A 3 -7.27 2.25 16.47
C GLY A 3 -7.41 2.76 15.04
N THR A 4 -6.30 2.87 14.31
CA THR A 4 -6.34 3.17 12.87
C THR A 4 -6.89 1.95 12.15
N ALA A 5 -7.99 2.12 11.42
CA ALA A 5 -8.59 1.08 10.60
C ALA A 5 -8.34 1.38 9.11
N ILE A 6 -8.06 0.34 8.33
CA ILE A 6 -7.98 0.39 6.87
C ILE A 6 -9.15 -0.43 6.32
N VAL A 7 -9.94 0.18 5.43
CA VAL A 7 -11.09 -0.48 4.80
C VAL A 7 -10.78 -0.70 3.33
N LEU A 8 -10.92 -1.95 2.87
CA LEU A 8 -10.80 -2.34 1.47
C LEU A 8 -12.19 -2.68 0.91
N PHE A 9 -12.55 -2.13 -0.24
CA PHE A 9 -13.80 -2.45 -0.95
C PHE A 9 -13.57 -2.41 -2.47
N ASP A 10 -14.38 -3.17 -3.22
CA ASP A 10 -14.39 -3.11 -4.69
C ASP A 10 -15.24 -1.91 -5.13
N ASP A 11 -14.74 -1.10 -6.07
CA ASP A 11 -15.38 0.15 -6.53
C ASP A 11 -16.31 -0.04 -7.75
N VAL A 12 -16.79 -1.26 -7.98
CA VAL A 12 -17.68 -1.61 -9.11
C VAL A 12 -19.02 -2.16 -8.64
N PRO A 13 -20.14 -1.88 -9.36
CA PRO A 13 -21.44 -2.46 -9.04
C PRO A 13 -21.39 -3.99 -9.00
N GLY A 14 -21.89 -4.59 -7.92
CA GLY A 14 -21.87 -6.05 -7.70
C GLY A 14 -20.54 -6.62 -7.18
N GLY A 15 -19.46 -5.82 -7.16
CA GLY A 15 -18.15 -6.21 -6.67
C GLY A 15 -17.33 -7.03 -7.67
N ALA A 16 -16.06 -6.66 -7.86
CA ALA A 16 -15.12 -7.40 -8.71
C ALA A 16 -14.63 -8.70 -8.06
N GLY A 17 -14.79 -8.84 -6.74
CA GLY A 17 -14.34 -9.98 -5.97
C GLY A 17 -12.87 -9.92 -5.56
N HIS A 18 -12.17 -8.80 -5.77
CA HIS A 18 -10.76 -8.67 -5.36
C HIS A 18 -10.64 -8.64 -3.84
N VAL A 19 -11.47 -7.83 -3.17
CA VAL A 19 -11.48 -7.78 -1.71
C VAL A 19 -11.88 -9.13 -1.11
N ARG A 20 -12.87 -9.81 -1.69
CA ARG A 20 -13.26 -11.17 -1.27
C ARG A 20 -12.10 -12.17 -1.36
N ARG A 21 -11.20 -12.04 -2.33
CA ARG A 21 -10.00 -12.89 -2.43
C ARG A 21 -8.98 -12.54 -1.35
N ILE A 22 -8.82 -11.26 -1.05
CA ILE A 22 -7.88 -10.76 -0.04
C ILE A 22 -8.27 -11.21 1.37
N THR A 23 -9.55 -11.55 1.64
CA THR A 23 -9.94 -12.08 2.97
C THR A 23 -9.30 -13.42 3.31
N ASN A 24 -8.71 -14.15 2.35
CA ASN A 24 -7.88 -15.30 2.66
C ASN A 24 -6.54 -14.83 3.25
N PRO A 25 -6.14 -15.27 4.46
CA PRO A 25 -4.92 -14.80 5.12
C PRO A 25 -3.64 -14.93 4.27
N SER A 26 -3.47 -16.03 3.52
CA SER A 26 -2.29 -16.22 2.69
C SER A 26 -2.25 -15.24 1.51
N THR A 27 -3.44 -14.89 0.98
CA THR A 27 -3.57 -13.89 -0.08
C THR A 27 -3.29 -12.49 0.45
N LEU A 28 -3.79 -12.15 1.65
CA LEU A 28 -3.47 -10.88 2.29
C LEU A 28 -1.96 -10.72 2.50
N ILE A 29 -1.31 -11.74 3.07
CA ILE A 29 0.15 -11.73 3.29
C ILE A 29 0.91 -11.56 1.96
N ALA A 30 0.49 -12.27 0.90
CA ALA A 30 1.10 -12.13 -0.42
C ALA A 30 0.95 -10.71 -0.99
N VAL A 31 -0.20 -10.07 -0.80
CA VAL A 31 -0.44 -8.67 -1.21
C VAL A 31 0.44 -7.71 -0.43
N LEU A 32 0.59 -7.88 0.88
CA LEU A 32 1.46 -7.05 1.72
C LEU A 32 2.93 -7.16 1.29
N TRP A 33 3.43 -8.37 1.03
CA TRP A 33 4.78 -8.58 0.50
C TRP A 33 4.97 -7.97 -0.90
N ALA A 34 3.97 -8.10 -1.78
CA ALA A 34 4.02 -7.50 -3.11
C ALA A 34 4.06 -5.96 -3.04
N ALA A 35 3.28 -5.36 -2.13
CA ALA A 35 3.29 -3.93 -1.89
C ALA A 35 4.64 -3.45 -1.35
N LEU A 36 5.21 -4.16 -0.37
CA LEU A 36 6.54 -3.84 0.18
C LEU A 36 7.61 -3.91 -0.92
N ARG A 37 7.65 -5.02 -1.67
CA ARG A 37 8.59 -5.21 -2.78
C ARG A 37 8.48 -4.08 -3.81
N ARG A 38 7.28 -3.70 -4.22
CA ARG A 38 7.05 -2.62 -5.20
C ARG A 38 7.62 -1.29 -4.70
N MET A 39 7.50 -1.01 -3.41
CA MET A 39 8.03 0.23 -2.84
C MET A 39 9.55 0.19 -2.64
N GLU A 40 10.12 -0.94 -2.26
CA GLU A 40 11.56 -1.12 -2.07
C GLU A 40 12.35 -1.09 -3.39
N THR A 41 11.80 -1.66 -4.46
CA THR A 41 12.47 -1.66 -5.78
C THR A 41 12.38 -0.33 -6.52
N CYS A 42 11.47 0.55 -6.13
CA CYS A 42 11.41 1.91 -6.64
C CYS A 42 12.70 2.69 -6.28
N GLN A 43 13.03 3.74 -7.02
CA GLN A 43 14.19 4.59 -6.71
C GLN A 43 13.81 6.07 -6.44
N CYS A 44 12.52 6.41 -6.47
CA CYS A 44 12.10 7.79 -6.25
C CYS A 44 12.45 8.28 -4.83
N GLY A 45 12.91 9.52 -4.71
CA GLY A 45 13.26 10.12 -3.42
C GLY A 45 14.54 9.56 -2.81
N GLY A 46 15.37 8.90 -3.61
CA GLY A 46 16.67 8.36 -3.18
C GLY A 46 16.55 7.31 -2.08
N SER A 47 17.61 7.22 -1.26
CA SER A 47 17.71 6.32 -0.10
C SER A 47 16.71 6.67 1.00
N GLU A 48 16.34 7.94 1.15
CA GLU A 48 15.37 8.38 2.16
C GLU A 48 13.93 8.02 1.80
N GLY A 49 13.63 7.81 0.51
CA GLY A 49 12.25 7.60 0.05
C GLY A 49 11.33 8.76 0.38
N ASN A 50 11.86 10.00 0.38
CA ASN A 50 11.18 11.21 0.81
C ASN A 50 10.17 11.79 -0.22
N THR A 51 9.89 11.03 -1.28
CA THR A 51 8.87 11.34 -2.29
C THR A 51 8.18 10.04 -2.76
N SER A 52 7.34 10.16 -3.78
CA SER A 52 6.65 9.05 -4.42
C SER A 52 6.61 9.24 -5.94
N CYS A 53 6.30 8.18 -6.68
CA CYS A 53 6.04 8.22 -8.11
C CYS A 53 4.94 7.23 -8.48
N TYR A 54 4.59 7.17 -9.76
CA TYR A 54 3.56 6.26 -10.28
C TYR A 54 3.96 4.77 -10.19
N GLU A 55 5.25 4.47 -10.05
CA GLU A 55 5.71 3.09 -9.83
C GLU A 55 5.54 2.61 -8.38
N CYS A 56 5.29 3.50 -7.41
CA CYS A 56 5.10 3.09 -6.01
C CYS A 56 3.70 3.44 -5.49
N LEU A 57 3.49 4.69 -5.07
CA LEU A 57 2.30 5.11 -4.35
C LEU A 57 1.32 5.93 -5.20
N ARG A 58 1.76 6.54 -6.30
CA ARG A 58 0.91 7.45 -7.07
C ARG A 58 0.06 6.67 -8.07
N ASN A 59 -1.18 7.11 -8.18
CA ASN A 59 -2.08 6.78 -9.28
C ASN A 59 -2.91 8.03 -9.61
N TYR A 60 -3.74 7.95 -10.65
CA TYR A 60 -4.56 9.09 -11.06
C TYR A 60 -5.56 9.52 -9.98
N ARG A 61 -6.12 8.56 -9.24
CA ARG A 61 -7.17 8.81 -8.23
C ARG A 61 -6.64 9.54 -7.00
N ASN A 62 -5.36 9.40 -6.66
CA ASN A 62 -4.76 10.06 -5.50
C ASN A 62 -3.95 11.32 -5.84
N GLN A 63 -4.16 11.92 -7.02
CA GLN A 63 -3.44 13.14 -7.45
C GLN A 63 -3.55 14.30 -6.46
N PHE A 64 -4.69 14.42 -5.78
CA PHE A 64 -4.94 15.46 -4.78
C PHE A 64 -3.92 15.48 -3.62
N CYS A 65 -3.27 14.35 -3.31
CA CYS A 65 -2.30 14.24 -2.21
C CYS A 65 -0.87 13.88 -2.65
N HIS A 66 -0.54 13.91 -3.95
CA HIS A 66 0.79 13.50 -4.45
C HIS A 66 1.98 14.23 -3.79
N LYS A 67 1.77 15.46 -3.33
CA LYS A 67 2.78 16.28 -2.63
C LYS A 67 3.09 15.79 -1.22
N GLU A 68 2.16 15.05 -0.61
CA GLU A 68 2.28 14.52 0.76
C GLU A 68 2.80 13.08 0.77
N LEU A 69 2.64 12.35 -0.34
CA LEU A 69 3.01 10.95 -0.45
C LEU A 69 4.53 10.74 -0.47
N LYS A 70 5.02 10.02 0.54
CA LYS A 70 6.42 9.56 0.67
C LYS A 70 6.45 8.04 0.80
N ARG A 71 7.32 7.37 0.05
CA ARG A 71 7.41 5.90 0.11
C ARG A 71 8.09 5.38 1.37
N GLY A 72 9.00 6.15 1.97
CA GLY A 72 9.74 5.75 3.18
C GLY A 72 8.81 5.31 4.33
N PRO A 73 7.90 6.18 4.80
CA PRO A 73 6.96 5.84 5.86
C PRO A 73 6.05 4.65 5.52
N ALA A 74 5.66 4.48 4.25
CA ALA A 74 4.85 3.35 3.81
C ALA A 74 5.62 2.01 3.85
N ILE A 75 6.91 2.02 3.48
CA ILE A 75 7.80 0.86 3.63
C ILE A 75 7.94 0.50 5.12
N GLU A 76 8.21 1.47 5.98
CA GLU A 76 8.33 1.25 7.43
C GLU A 76 7.05 0.66 8.03
N PHE A 77 5.89 1.18 7.62
CA PHE A 77 4.59 0.64 8.05
C PHE A 77 4.42 -0.82 7.62
N LEU A 78 4.68 -1.14 6.35
CA LEU A 78 4.52 -2.52 5.86
C LEU A 78 5.48 -3.49 6.53
N ARG A 79 6.74 -3.10 6.78
CA ARG A 79 7.69 -3.94 7.53
C ARG A 79 7.17 -4.24 8.93
N LYS A 80 6.73 -3.22 9.67
CA LYS A 80 6.14 -3.40 11.01
C LYS A 80 4.93 -4.32 11.01
N VAL A 81 4.07 -4.22 9.99
CA VAL A 81 2.90 -5.11 9.86
C VAL A 81 3.35 -6.55 9.57
N LEU A 82 4.30 -6.74 8.65
CA LEU A 82 4.79 -8.07 8.27
C LEU A 82 5.59 -8.75 9.38
N ASP A 83 6.34 -7.99 10.18
CA ASP A 83 7.08 -8.51 11.35
C ASP A 83 6.15 -8.92 12.50
N ALA A 84 4.91 -8.43 12.50
CA ALA A 84 3.90 -8.71 13.53
C ALA A 84 2.95 -9.86 13.16
N ILE A 85 3.11 -10.47 11.97
CA ILE A 85 2.33 -11.61 11.47
C ILE A 85 3.19 -12.87 11.56
#